data_AF-A0A3N9TKY1-F1
#
_entry.id   AF-A0A3N9TKY1-F1
#
_cell.length_a   1.000
_cell.length_b   1.000
_cell.length_c   1.000
_cell.angle_alpha   90.00
_cell.angle_beta   90.00
_cell.angle_gamma   90.00
#
_symmetry.space_group_name_H-M   'P 1'
#
loop_
_entity.id
_entity.type
_entity.pdbx_description
1 polymer ?
#
loop_
_entity_poly.entity_id
_entity_poly.type
_entity_poly.pdbx_seq_one_letter_code
_entity_poly.pdbx_strand_id
1 'polypeptide(L)'
;MNGCNDLLLHDAPSKEAMLKDDGIIFEEPWQAQAFSVTVLLNKAGLFDWKVWVKTFAKHISTYPRKPDETDQQAYYRQWLSALEELLDSIGLTDQQLRGLYKENWRRSYVATDHGQPIVYRKDLPNLKNPDPHHHHHHHGPKPEPICVSLAKQSK
;
A
#
# COMPACT_ATOMS: atom_id res chain seq x y z
N MET A 1 -34.33 -8.05 54.21
CA MET A 1 -33.62 -8.72 53.10
C MET A 1 -33.72 -7.79 51.90
N ASN A 2 -32.76 -6.87 51.80
CA ASN A 2 -32.57 -5.92 50.70
C ASN A 2 -31.34 -6.45 49.94
N GLY A 3 -31.29 -6.57 48.62
CA GLY A 3 -31.64 -5.58 47.61
C GLY A 3 -30.36 -5.34 46.81
N CYS A 4 -30.43 -5.53 45.49
CA CYS A 4 -29.31 -5.45 44.56
C CYS A 4 -28.46 -4.17 44.67
N ASN A 5 -27.21 -4.32 44.20
CA ASN A 5 -26.33 -3.31 43.61
C ASN A 5 -25.31 -2.63 44.55
N ASP A 6 -24.07 -3.13 44.53
CA ASP A 6 -22.88 -2.26 44.62
C ASP A 6 -21.64 -2.93 43.99
N LEU A 7 -21.80 -3.35 42.73
CA LEU A 7 -20.71 -3.85 41.90
C LEU A 7 -20.13 -2.67 41.12
N LEU A 8 -19.26 -1.88 41.73
CA LEU A 8 -18.44 -0.91 41.01
C LEU A 8 -17.04 -0.74 41.63
N LEU A 9 -16.06 -0.97 40.74
CA LEU A 9 -14.73 -0.36 40.64
C LEU A 9 -13.59 -0.84 41.56
N HIS A 10 -12.42 -0.93 40.91
CA HIS A 10 -11.08 -1.33 41.38
C HIS A 10 -10.88 -2.85 41.37
N ASP A 11 -10.48 -3.48 40.26
CA ASP A 11 -9.28 -3.18 39.46
C ASP A 11 -9.52 -3.35 37.95
N ALA A 12 -9.69 -2.23 37.25
CA ALA A 12 -9.38 -2.21 35.83
C ALA A 12 -7.85 -2.13 35.71
N PRO A 13 -7.18 -3.04 34.98
CA PRO A 13 -5.74 -2.92 34.77
C PRO A 13 -5.44 -1.56 34.14
N SER A 14 -4.49 -0.83 34.71
CA SER A 14 -4.15 0.52 34.25
C SER A 14 -3.77 0.48 32.77
N LYS A 15 -4.06 1.59 32.09
CA LYS A 15 -3.84 1.79 30.65
C LYS A 15 -2.40 1.48 30.20
N GLU A 16 -1.44 1.50 31.12
CA GLU A 16 -0.04 1.13 30.88
C GLU A 16 0.20 -0.39 30.74
N ALA A 17 -0.66 -1.26 31.26
CA ALA A 17 -0.49 -2.72 31.18
C ALA A 17 -0.89 -3.34 29.83
N MET A 18 -1.58 -2.59 28.97
CA MET A 18 -2.03 -3.06 27.65
C MET A 18 -1.06 -2.77 26.50
N LEU A 19 0.03 -2.02 26.74
CA LEU A 19 1.15 -1.97 25.81
C LEU A 19 2.17 -3.05 26.18
N LYS A 20 1.79 -4.32 25.98
CA LYS A 20 2.83 -5.30 25.66
C LYS A 20 3.28 -5.05 24.22
N ASP A 21 4.52 -5.43 23.97
CA ASP A 21 5.31 -5.17 22.78
C ASP A 21 4.72 -5.86 21.53
N ASP A 22 3.61 -5.32 21.03
CA ASP A 22 2.81 -5.84 19.92
C ASP A 22 3.02 -4.95 18.67
N GLY A 23 4.27 -4.55 18.41
CA GLY A 23 4.58 -3.63 17.31
C GLY A 23 3.93 -4.06 15.99
N ILE A 24 3.45 -3.10 15.19
CA ILE A 24 2.86 -3.38 13.88
C ILE A 24 3.93 -4.05 13.01
N ILE A 25 3.77 -5.35 12.74
CA ILE A 25 4.66 -6.10 11.84
C ILE A 25 4.25 -5.80 10.41
N PHE A 26 5.15 -5.16 9.66
CA PHE A 26 5.00 -4.93 8.24
C PHE A 26 5.67 -6.07 7.47
N GLU A 27 4.96 -6.71 6.53
CA GLU A 27 5.52 -7.76 5.68
C GLU A 27 6.49 -7.18 4.64
N GLU A 28 6.24 -5.95 4.23
CA GLU A 28 7.04 -5.28 3.20
C GLU A 28 7.36 -3.84 3.63
N PRO A 29 8.55 -3.30 3.31
CA PRO A 29 8.94 -1.95 3.73
C PRO A 29 7.98 -0.85 3.28
N TRP A 30 7.33 -1.01 2.12
CA TRP A 30 6.39 -0.03 1.59
C TRP A 30 5.11 0.08 2.44
N GLN A 31 4.74 -0.97 3.19
CA GLN A 31 3.56 -0.95 4.07
C GLN A 31 3.76 0.04 5.22
N ALA A 32 4.96 0.03 5.81
CA ALA A 32 5.35 1.00 6.84
C ALA A 32 5.33 2.44 6.30
N GLN A 33 5.75 2.62 5.05
CA GLN A 33 5.72 3.92 4.38
C GLN A 33 4.29 4.41 4.16
N ALA A 34 3.40 3.54 3.64
CA ALA A 34 1.99 3.87 3.42
C ALA A 34 1.31 4.28 4.74
N PHE A 35 1.52 3.51 5.80
CA PHE A 35 1.04 3.83 7.14
C PHE A 35 1.57 5.19 7.62
N SER A 36 2.88 5.40 7.51
CA SER A 36 3.54 6.62 7.97
C SER A 36 3.03 7.85 7.23
N VAL A 37 2.85 7.77 5.91
CA VAL A 37 2.28 8.86 5.10
C VAL A 37 0.87 9.20 5.57
N THR A 38 -0.01 8.20 5.77
CA THR A 38 -1.36 8.44 6.31
C THR A 38 -1.31 9.17 7.66
N VAL A 39 -0.48 8.70 8.60
CA VAL A 39 -0.33 9.32 9.92
C VAL A 39 0.21 10.74 9.82
N LEU A 40 1.21 10.99 8.97
CA LEU A 40 1.81 12.31 8.78
C LEU A 40 0.83 13.31 8.17
N LEU A 41 0.05 12.90 7.17
CA LEU A 41 -0.98 13.76 6.56
C LEU A 41 -2.06 14.15 7.57
N ASN A 42 -2.48 13.20 8.42
CA ASN A 42 -3.40 13.50 9.52
C ASN A 42 -2.79 14.45 10.54
N LYS A 43 -1.54 14.21 10.97
CA LYS A 43 -0.82 15.11 11.89
C LYS A 43 -0.62 16.52 11.32
N ALA A 44 -0.50 16.63 9.99
CA ALA A 44 -0.43 17.90 9.29
C ALA A 44 -1.80 18.61 9.17
N GLY A 45 -2.89 17.99 9.63
CA GLY A 45 -4.22 18.58 9.61
C GLY A 45 -4.92 18.55 8.25
N LEU A 46 -4.42 17.76 7.29
CA LEU A 46 -5.00 17.68 5.94
C LEU A 46 -6.32 16.92 5.92
N PHE A 47 -6.53 16.03 6.89
CA PHE A 47 -7.82 15.38 7.16
C PHE A 47 -7.88 14.91 8.61
N ASP A 48 -9.11 14.79 9.13
CA ASP A 48 -9.36 14.20 10.44
C ASP A 48 -9.26 12.68 10.42
N TRP A 49 -8.71 12.11 11.50
CA TRP A 49 -8.57 10.66 11.65
C TRP A 49 -9.92 9.93 11.56
N LYS A 50 -11.01 10.55 12.04
CA LYS A 50 -12.37 10.00 11.95
C LYS A 50 -12.84 9.87 10.49
N VAL A 51 -12.48 10.83 9.64
CA VAL A 51 -12.79 10.78 8.21
C VAL A 51 -12.01 9.65 7.56
N TRP A 52 -10.71 9.53 7.87
CA TRP A 52 -9.88 8.40 7.41
C TRP A 52 -10.49 7.04 7.77
N VAL A 53 -10.82 6.80 9.04
CA VAL A 53 -11.39 5.51 9.50
C VAL A 53 -12.70 5.20 8.76
N LYS A 54 -13.56 6.20 8.57
CA LYS A 54 -14.83 6.04 7.83
C LYS A 54 -14.58 5.66 6.37
N THR A 55 -13.68 6.36 5.68
CA THR A 55 -13.33 6.10 4.28
C THR A 55 -12.69 4.72 4.12
N PHE A 56 -11.75 4.36 5.00
CA PHE A 56 -11.08 3.08 4.95
C PHE A 56 -12.02 1.91 5.24
N ALA A 57 -12.89 2.02 6.26
CA ALA A 57 -13.89 0.98 6.55
C ALA A 57 -14.85 0.77 5.36
N LYS A 58 -15.31 1.86 4.72
CA LYS A 58 -16.10 1.79 3.48
C LYS A 58 -15.36 1.03 2.39
N HIS A 59 -14.05 1.28 2.20
CA HIS A 59 -13.22 0.56 1.22
C HIS A 59 -13.09 -0.92 1.52
N ILE A 60 -12.86 -1.30 2.78
CA ILE A 60 -12.79 -2.71 3.20
C ILE A 60 -14.09 -3.44 2.83
N SER A 61 -15.25 -2.83 3.12
CA SER A 61 -16.55 -3.43 2.80
C SER A 61 -16.86 -3.45 1.30
N THR A 62 -16.45 -2.42 0.55
CA THR A 62 -16.76 -2.29 -0.89
C THR A 62 -15.87 -3.18 -1.76
N TYR A 63 -14.61 -3.35 -1.36
CA TYR A 63 -13.60 -4.05 -2.15
C TYR A 63 -12.98 -5.20 -1.37
N PRO A 64 -13.73 -6.28 -1.08
CA PRO A 64 -13.25 -7.39 -0.27
C PRO A 64 -12.00 -8.04 -0.89
N ARG A 65 -11.35 -8.90 -0.09
CA ARG A 65 -10.21 -9.70 -0.51
C ARG A 65 -10.54 -10.53 -1.76
N LYS A 66 -9.63 -10.55 -2.73
CA LYS A 66 -9.74 -11.43 -3.90
C LYS A 66 -9.24 -12.85 -3.61
N PRO A 67 -9.67 -13.87 -4.37
CA PRO A 67 -9.27 -15.26 -4.14
C PRO A 67 -7.74 -15.50 -4.15
N ASP A 68 -7.00 -14.70 -4.92
CA ASP A 68 -5.55 -14.79 -5.12
C ASP A 68 -4.73 -13.88 -4.20
N GLU A 69 -5.38 -13.03 -3.40
CA GLU A 69 -4.73 -12.14 -2.44
C GLU A 69 -4.58 -12.84 -1.08
N THR A 70 -3.54 -12.51 -0.30
CA THR A 70 -3.52 -12.74 1.15
C THR A 70 -4.35 -11.69 1.87
N ASP A 71 -4.66 -11.92 3.16
CA ASP A 71 -5.37 -10.93 3.96
C ASP A 71 -4.59 -9.61 4.07
N GLN A 72 -3.26 -9.69 4.22
CA GLN A 72 -2.38 -8.51 4.25
C GLN A 72 -2.36 -7.75 2.91
N GLN A 73 -2.28 -8.48 1.78
CA GLN A 73 -2.31 -7.87 0.45
C GLN A 73 -3.62 -7.14 0.20
N ALA A 74 -4.75 -7.76 0.56
CA ALA A 74 -6.05 -7.11 0.49
C ALA A 74 -6.12 -5.87 1.38
N TYR A 75 -5.66 -5.98 2.62
CA TYR A 75 -5.68 -4.89 3.61
C TYR A 75 -4.92 -3.65 3.10
N TYR A 76 -3.68 -3.80 2.65
CA TYR A 76 -2.91 -2.64 2.18
C TYR A 76 -3.34 -2.16 0.78
N ARG A 77 -3.90 -3.02 -0.08
CA ARG A 77 -4.56 -2.56 -1.31
C ARG A 77 -5.74 -1.64 -0.99
N GLN A 78 -6.58 -2.05 -0.05
CA GLN A 78 -7.72 -1.25 0.42
C GLN A 78 -7.23 0.04 1.09
N TRP A 79 -6.15 -0.01 1.88
CA TRP A 79 -5.55 1.16 2.54
C TRP A 79 -5.11 2.20 1.53
N LEU A 80 -4.33 1.79 0.52
CA LEU A 80 -3.86 2.69 -0.53
C LEU A 80 -5.02 3.27 -1.34
N SER A 81 -6.00 2.43 -1.71
CA SER A 81 -7.16 2.88 -2.48
C SER A 81 -8.01 3.90 -1.71
N ALA A 82 -8.21 3.69 -0.41
CA ALA A 82 -8.90 4.63 0.47
C ALA A 82 -8.14 5.95 0.63
N LEU A 83 -6.80 5.87 0.72
CA LEU A 83 -5.95 7.05 0.82
C LEU A 83 -5.99 7.87 -0.47
N GLU A 84 -5.93 7.23 -1.63
CA GLU A 84 -6.09 7.92 -2.93
C GLU A 84 -7.46 8.60 -3.05
N GLU A 85 -8.56 7.93 -2.69
CA GLU A 85 -9.91 8.56 -2.68
C GLU A 85 -9.97 9.76 -1.74
N LEU A 86 -9.39 9.64 -0.55
CA LEU A 86 -9.38 10.73 0.42
C LEU A 86 -8.55 11.92 -0.09
N LEU A 87 -7.36 11.68 -0.64
CA LEU A 87 -6.49 12.72 -1.18
C LEU A 87 -7.10 13.42 -2.40
N ASP A 88 -7.82 12.69 -3.24
CA ASP A 88 -8.59 13.27 -4.34
C ASP A 88 -9.72 14.17 -3.82
N SER A 89 -10.43 13.73 -2.77
CA SER A 89 -11.55 14.51 -2.20
C SER A 89 -11.13 15.85 -1.59
N ILE A 90 -9.86 15.98 -1.17
CA ILE A 90 -9.29 17.23 -0.64
C ILE A 90 -8.44 17.99 -1.67
N GLY A 91 -8.40 17.53 -2.92
CA GLY A 91 -7.73 18.22 -4.03
C GLY A 91 -6.20 18.18 -4.01
N LEU A 92 -5.59 17.27 -3.24
CA LEU A 92 -4.12 17.11 -3.21
C LEU A 92 -3.60 16.22 -4.33
N THR A 93 -4.45 15.34 -4.85
CA THR A 93 -4.16 14.50 -6.01
C THR A 93 -5.34 14.50 -6.96
N ASP A 94 -5.10 14.04 -8.18
CA ASP A 94 -6.14 13.68 -9.12
C ASP A 94 -5.67 12.50 -10.00
N GLN A 95 -6.60 11.98 -10.80
CA GLN A 95 -6.32 10.86 -11.70
C GLN A 95 -5.24 11.18 -12.75
N GLN A 96 -5.17 12.42 -13.23
CA GLN A 96 -4.21 12.84 -14.24
C GLN A 96 -2.79 12.85 -13.65
N LEU A 97 -2.64 13.43 -12.46
CA LEU A 97 -1.40 13.46 -11.70
C LEU A 97 -0.91 12.04 -11.39
N ARG A 98 -1.79 11.15 -10.89
CA ARG A 98 -1.42 9.75 -10.64
C ARG A 98 -1.00 9.03 -11.92
N GLY A 99 -1.72 9.26 -13.02
CA GLY A 99 -1.37 8.73 -14.34
C GLY A 99 0.02 9.17 -14.79
N LEU A 100 0.31 10.47 -14.67
CA LEU A 100 1.62 11.04 -14.99
C LEU A 100 2.73 10.44 -14.13
N TYR A 101 2.53 10.29 -12.82
CA TYR A 101 3.55 9.71 -11.94
C TYR A 101 3.80 8.23 -12.25
N LYS A 102 2.75 7.43 -12.50
CA LYS A 102 2.90 6.03 -12.93
C LYS A 102 3.70 5.92 -14.22
N GLU A 103 3.40 6.79 -15.17
CA GLU A 103 4.07 6.82 -16.47
C GLU A 103 5.54 7.26 -16.35
N ASN A 104 5.84 8.27 -15.52
CA ASN A 104 7.22 8.69 -15.24
C ASN A 104 8.03 7.59 -14.57
N TRP A 105 7.43 6.84 -13.64
CA TRP A 105 8.07 5.66 -13.06
C TRP A 105 8.33 4.57 -14.09
N ARG A 106 7.37 4.30 -14.98
CA ARG A 106 7.54 3.33 -16.09
C ARG A 106 8.67 3.73 -17.02
N ARG A 107 8.76 5.02 -17.41
CA ARG A 107 9.87 5.55 -18.21
C ARG A 107 11.20 5.41 -17.50
N SER A 108 11.23 5.74 -16.21
CA SER A 108 12.42 5.63 -15.38
C SER A 108 12.92 4.19 -15.34
N TYR A 109 12.02 3.23 -15.14
CA TYR A 109 12.32 1.80 -15.19
C TYR A 109 12.93 1.39 -16.53
N VAL A 110 12.27 1.71 -17.66
CA VAL A 110 12.75 1.32 -19.00
C VAL A 110 14.09 1.96 -19.37
N ALA A 111 14.33 3.18 -18.90
CA ALA A 111 15.58 3.90 -19.16
C ALA A 111 16.70 3.58 -18.15
N THR A 112 16.48 2.64 -17.22
CA THR A 112 17.49 2.18 -16.26
C THR A 112 18.10 0.89 -16.78
N ASP A 113 19.43 0.87 -16.94
CA ASP A 113 20.16 -0.33 -17.33
C ASP A 113 19.96 -1.45 -16.30
N HIS A 114 19.93 -2.70 -16.79
CA HIS A 114 19.76 -3.85 -15.91
C HIS A 114 20.85 -3.90 -14.83
N GLY A 115 20.43 -4.15 -13.58
CA GLY A 115 21.33 -4.18 -12.42
C GLY A 115 21.60 -2.82 -11.78
N GLN A 116 21.12 -1.72 -12.36
CA GLN A 116 21.20 -0.39 -11.74
C GLN A 116 19.94 -0.05 -10.93
N PRO A 117 20.06 0.72 -9.83
CA PRO A 117 18.90 1.24 -9.11
C PRO A 117 18.05 2.16 -9.98
N ILE A 118 16.73 2.03 -9.88
CA ILE A 118 15.80 2.87 -10.64
C ILE A 118 15.70 4.23 -9.95
N VAL A 119 16.09 5.29 -10.67
CA VAL A 119 15.94 6.67 -10.20
C VAL A 119 14.74 7.31 -10.89
N TYR A 120 13.82 7.86 -10.09
CA TYR A 120 12.65 8.57 -10.60
C TYR A 120 13.05 9.82 -11.39
N ARG A 121 12.61 9.90 -12.64
CA ARG A 121 12.84 11.01 -13.56
C ARG A 121 11.53 11.48 -14.20
N LYS A 122 11.33 12.80 -14.24
CA LYS A 122 10.15 13.46 -14.83
C LYS A 122 10.38 13.94 -16.27
N ASP A 123 11.65 14.03 -16.67
CA ASP A 123 12.14 14.61 -17.91
C ASP A 123 12.35 13.58 -19.03
N LEU A 124 12.00 12.32 -18.79
CA LEU A 124 12.15 11.26 -19.79
C LEU A 124 11.10 11.36 -20.91
N PRO A 125 11.51 11.13 -22.17
CA PRO A 125 10.61 11.18 -23.30
C PRO A 125 9.53 10.08 -23.20
N ASN A 126 8.40 10.32 -23.85
CA ASN A 126 7.35 9.31 -24.00
C ASN A 126 7.95 8.06 -24.66
N LEU A 127 7.72 6.88 -24.07
CA LEU A 127 8.13 5.63 -24.72
C LEU A 127 7.30 5.44 -25.98
N LYS A 128 7.95 5.02 -27.06
CA LYS A 128 7.27 4.68 -28.32
C LYS A 128 6.30 3.53 -28.04
N ASN A 129 5.08 3.61 -28.58
CA ASN A 129 4.21 2.43 -28.61
C ASN A 129 4.91 1.33 -29.42
N PRO A 130 4.97 0.09 -28.92
CA PRO A 130 5.46 -1.01 -29.75
C PRO A 130 4.55 -1.10 -30.99
N ASP A 131 5.18 -1.08 -32.16
CA ASP A 131 4.51 -1.20 -33.45
C ASP A 131 3.70 -2.52 -33.47
N PRO A 132 2.40 -2.54 -33.83
CA PRO A 132 1.57 -3.75 -33.76
C PRO A 132 2.05 -4.90 -34.65
N HIS A 133 3.03 -4.68 -35.53
CA HIS A 133 3.45 -5.64 -36.57
C HIS A 133 4.79 -6.34 -36.34
N HIS A 134 5.38 -6.24 -35.14
CA HIS A 134 6.60 -7.00 -34.86
C HIS A 134 6.30 -8.44 -34.40
N HIS A 135 6.15 -9.35 -35.36
CA HIS A 135 6.32 -10.79 -35.16
C HIS A 135 7.76 -11.08 -34.71
N HIS A 136 8.01 -11.09 -33.40
CA HIS A 136 9.28 -11.55 -32.83
C HIS A 136 9.34 -13.09 -32.89
N HIS A 137 9.97 -13.63 -33.92
CA HIS A 137 10.50 -15.00 -33.89
C HIS A 137 11.74 -15.01 -32.98
N HIS A 138 11.54 -15.14 -31.66
CA HIS A 138 12.64 -15.43 -30.73
C HIS A 138 12.93 -16.94 -30.72
N HIS A 139 13.86 -17.38 -31.57
CA HIS A 139 14.63 -18.62 -31.34
C HIS A 139 15.95 -18.24 -30.68
N GLY A 140 15.90 -18.04 -29.36
CA GLY A 140 17.07 -17.92 -28.50
C GLY A 140 16.82 -18.71 -27.21
N PRO A 141 17.88 -19.21 -26.54
CA PRO A 141 17.73 -19.97 -25.31
C PRO A 141 16.99 -19.12 -24.27
N LYS A 142 15.97 -19.71 -23.65
CA LYS A 142 15.17 -19.09 -22.58
C LYS A 142 16.14 -18.66 -21.45
N PRO A 143 16.22 -17.37 -21.08
CA PRO A 143 17.03 -16.97 -19.95
C PRO A 143 16.45 -17.56 -18.67
N GLU A 144 17.29 -18.24 -17.89
CA GLU A 144 16.95 -18.66 -16.53
C GLU A 144 16.94 -17.43 -15.60
N PRO A 145 15.95 -17.31 -14.70
CA PRO A 145 15.89 -16.19 -13.78
C PRO A 145 17.09 -16.23 -12.82
N ILE A 146 17.91 -15.18 -12.83
CA ILE A 146 19.13 -15.05 -12.00
C ILE A 146 18.79 -14.87 -10.50
N CYS A 147 17.53 -14.59 -10.15
CA CYS A 147 17.08 -14.56 -8.76
C CYS A 147 15.67 -15.16 -8.64
N VAL A 148 15.59 -16.38 -8.11
CA VAL A 148 14.41 -16.82 -7.37
C VAL A 148 14.63 -16.42 -5.91
N SER A 149 13.79 -15.54 -5.36
CA SER A 149 13.75 -15.31 -3.92
C SER A 149 13.57 -16.64 -3.21
N LEU A 150 14.43 -16.98 -2.24
CA LEU A 150 14.40 -18.23 -1.47
C LEU A 150 13.12 -18.42 -0.61
N ALA A 151 12.18 -17.48 -0.66
CA ALA A 151 11.01 -17.44 0.22
C ALA A 151 9.85 -18.40 -0.16
N LYS A 152 9.96 -19.21 -1.21
CA LYS A 152 8.97 -20.28 -1.49
C LYS A 152 9.62 -21.57 -2.00
N GLN A 153 10.44 -22.19 -1.16
CA GLN A 153 10.64 -23.64 -1.21
C GLN A 153 10.71 -24.17 0.22
N SER A 154 9.55 -24.33 0.85
CA SER A 154 9.39 -25.34 1.91
C SER A 154 8.31 -26.30 1.47
N LYS A 155 8.71 -27.56 1.50
CA LYS A 155 8.00 -28.78 1.12
C LYS A 155 6.94 -29.14 2.16
#